data_AF-A0A261UM68-F1
#
_entry.id   AF-A0A261UM68-F1
#
_cell.length_a   1.000
_cell.length_b   1.000
_cell.length_c   1.000
_cell.angle_alpha   90.00
_cell.angle_beta   90.00
_cell.angle_gamma   90.00
#
_symmetry.space_group_name_H-M   'P 1'
#
loop_
_entity.id
_entity.type
_entity.pdbx_description
1 polymer ?
#
loop_
_entity_poly.entity_id
_entity_poly.type
_entity_poly.pdbx_seq_one_letter_code
_entity_poly.pdbx_strand_id
1 'polypeptide(L)'
;MAKIDNCIVVDLDGTLVMTDMLVENLFLFLRTYPWRVFSLFAWLLKGKAYFKSRLADAVLPPTERLPYNEALLVWLDQRRRAGARLVLATASDHRIAQRVADHLRIFDTVLGSQPHVNLSARRKREALVGLYGERGFEYIGNSAADLKVWDAASLIHVVNPERGVLSAARKLGDIGEVFDSRPGYLKAVLKALRVHQWAKNLLLFVPLLASHRLFEMALTMRGALGFLAFSLCASSVYLLNDLLDLQDDRQHRTKRFRPLAAGTLPIVHGLVLMPALLAAALLIALLWLPLSFLAVLAGYYLLTLAYSLRLKRVVMLDVVTLAMLYTVRVFAGAAAMSLVTTFWILAFCIFIFLSLAFVKRYTELREARQKGKMDKSAGRGYYPSDFELLASLGGSSGYISVLVLALYINDASFGSLYRRPEWMWAACPLLLYWLSRVWLLAHRGEMHDDPIVFALRDRTSRWVCVLFLLAFALASF
;
A
#
# COMPACT_ATOMS: atom_id res chain seq x y z
N MET A 1 17.56 29.85 42.52
CA MET A 1 16.82 28.98 41.59
C MET A 1 17.74 27.87 41.18
N ALA A 2 17.56 26.66 41.72
CA ALA A 2 18.38 25.51 41.36
C ALA A 2 18.15 25.16 39.89
N LYS A 3 19.23 24.95 39.12
CA LYS A 3 19.16 24.42 37.76
C LYS A 3 18.29 23.16 37.78
N ILE A 4 17.19 23.16 37.04
CA ILE A 4 16.55 21.90 36.65
C ILE A 4 17.62 21.19 35.82
N ASP A 5 18.18 20.11 36.34
CA ASP A 5 18.98 19.20 35.52
C ASP A 5 18.08 18.80 34.34
N ASN A 6 18.50 19.19 33.13
CA ASN A 6 17.68 19.29 31.93
C ASN A 6 17.35 17.88 31.39
N CYS A 7 16.53 17.12 32.15
CA CYS A 7 16.20 15.72 31.92
C CYS A 7 14.91 15.63 31.12
N ILE A 8 14.99 15.01 29.95
CA ILE A 8 13.86 14.82 29.04
C ILE A 8 13.60 13.32 28.90
N VAL A 9 12.41 12.91 29.33
CA VAL A 9 11.97 11.51 29.29
C VAL A 9 11.05 11.33 28.10
N VAL A 10 11.33 10.34 27.27
CA VAL A 10 10.64 10.08 26.00
C VAL A 10 9.96 8.73 26.05
N ASP A 11 8.67 8.68 25.75
CA ASP A 11 7.98 7.41 25.51
C ASP A 11 8.34 6.80 24.14
N LEU A 12 8.21 5.48 24.01
CA LEU A 12 8.53 4.79 22.77
C LEU A 12 7.32 4.68 21.82
N ASP A 13 6.20 4.17 22.31
CA ASP A 13 5.12 3.63 21.48
C ASP A 13 4.17 4.75 21.01
N GLY A 14 4.13 4.99 19.70
CA GLY A 14 3.40 6.10 19.10
C GLY A 14 3.95 7.50 19.41
N THR A 15 5.06 7.59 20.15
CA THR A 15 5.80 8.82 20.47
C THR A 15 7.10 8.89 19.67
N LEU A 16 8.14 8.15 20.08
CA LEU A 16 9.41 8.06 19.35
C LEU A 16 9.27 7.23 18.05
N VAL A 17 8.55 6.12 18.14
CA VAL A 17 8.20 5.26 17.00
C VAL A 17 6.72 5.46 16.69
N MET A 18 6.36 5.59 15.41
CA MET A 18 4.97 5.86 14.98
C MET A 18 4.01 4.67 15.17
N THR A 19 4.52 3.52 15.61
CA THR A 19 3.79 2.26 15.76
C THR A 19 3.84 1.75 17.20
N ASP A 20 2.99 0.77 17.50
CA ASP A 20 3.00 0.01 18.75
C ASP A 20 3.94 -1.20 18.62
N MET A 21 4.97 -1.25 19.46
CA MET A 21 6.00 -2.31 19.42
C MET A 21 5.46 -3.68 19.81
N LEU A 22 4.39 -3.78 20.60
CA LEU A 22 3.72 -5.05 20.86
C LEU A 22 3.08 -5.61 19.60
N VAL A 23 2.41 -4.75 18.83
CA VAL A 23 1.78 -5.13 17.56
C VAL A 23 2.84 -5.49 16.52
N GLU A 24 3.92 -4.70 16.42
CA GLU A 24 5.07 -5.02 15.55
C GLU A 24 5.64 -6.40 15.87
N ASN A 25 5.91 -6.66 17.15
CA ASN A 25 6.54 -7.90 17.56
C ASN A 25 5.59 -9.10 17.38
N LEU A 26 4.29 -8.89 17.63
CA LEU A 26 3.27 -9.92 17.41
C LEU A 26 3.15 -10.28 15.94
N PHE A 27 3.08 -9.27 15.07
CA PHE A 27 3.00 -9.47 13.63
C PHE A 27 4.26 -10.17 13.10
N LEU A 28 5.43 -9.76 13.57
CA LEU A 28 6.70 -10.38 13.18
C LEU A 28 6.82 -11.83 13.67
N PHE A 29 6.31 -12.13 14.88
CA PHE A 29 6.22 -13.48 15.41
C PHE A 29 5.31 -14.36 14.56
N LEU A 30 4.10 -13.90 14.23
CA LEU A 30 3.15 -14.67 13.40
C LEU A 30 3.67 -14.92 11.98
N ARG A 31 4.44 -13.97 11.44
CA ARG A 31 5.09 -14.14 10.14
C ARG A 31 6.22 -15.16 10.17
N THR A 32 7.02 -15.17 11.24
CA THR A 32 8.18 -16.06 11.39
C THR A 32 7.75 -17.47 11.84
N TYR A 33 6.76 -17.56 12.73
CA TYR A 33 6.28 -18.80 13.37
C TYR A 33 4.75 -18.91 13.30
N PRO A 34 4.14 -19.02 12.10
CA PRO A 34 2.68 -19.02 11.94
C PRO A 34 1.99 -20.15 12.72
N TRP A 35 2.63 -21.31 12.81
CA TRP A 35 2.13 -22.50 13.52
C TRP A 35 2.01 -22.31 15.03
N ARG A 36 2.77 -21.36 15.60
CA ARG A 36 2.80 -21.09 17.06
C ARG A 36 1.76 -20.06 17.49
N VAL A 37 0.77 -19.74 16.66
CA VAL A 37 -0.32 -18.81 17.04
C VAL A 37 -1.00 -19.21 18.35
N PHE A 38 -1.17 -20.51 18.61
CA PHE A 38 -1.81 -21.00 19.83
C PHE A 38 -1.00 -20.74 21.10
N SER A 39 0.33 -20.60 21.01
CA SER A 39 1.15 -20.28 22.20
C SER A 39 0.89 -18.87 22.71
N LEU A 40 0.42 -17.95 21.86
CA LEU A 40 0.08 -16.59 22.24
C LEU A 40 -1.04 -16.57 23.30
N PHE A 41 -2.06 -17.41 23.14
CA PHE A 41 -3.15 -17.53 24.11
C PHE A 41 -2.63 -18.05 25.46
N ALA A 42 -1.80 -19.09 25.44
CA ALA A 42 -1.19 -19.65 26.65
C ALA A 42 -0.29 -18.64 27.39
N TRP A 43 0.44 -17.80 26.65
CA TRP A 43 1.27 -16.75 27.26
C TRP A 43 0.43 -15.61 27.84
N LEU A 44 -0.66 -15.23 27.17
CA LEU A 44 -1.54 -14.16 27.64
C LEU A 44 -2.23 -14.54 28.96
N LEU A 45 -2.63 -15.81 29.13
CA LEU A 45 -3.20 -16.32 30.39
C LEU A 45 -2.25 -16.20 31.58
N LYS A 46 -0.93 -16.17 31.35
CA LYS A 46 0.11 -15.94 32.38
C LYS A 46 0.39 -14.46 32.66
N GLY A 47 -0.35 -13.55 32.04
CA GLY A 47 -0.29 -12.11 32.27
C GLY A 47 0.48 -11.31 31.21
N LYS A 48 0.24 -10.00 31.16
CA LYS A 48 0.76 -9.08 30.11
C LYS A 48 2.28 -8.96 30.09
N ALA A 49 2.94 -8.93 31.26
CA ALA A 49 4.40 -8.82 31.34
C ALA A 49 5.08 -10.10 30.82
N TYR A 50 4.55 -11.26 31.22
CA TYR A 50 5.00 -12.56 30.71
C TYR A 50 4.80 -12.68 29.20
N PHE A 51 3.64 -12.26 28.69
CA PHE A 51 3.36 -12.24 27.26
C PHE A 51 4.38 -11.42 26.47
N LYS A 52 4.64 -10.18 26.89
CA LYS A 52 5.62 -9.29 26.24
C LYS A 52 7.02 -9.89 26.26
N SER A 53 7.42 -10.45 27.40
CA SER A 53 8.74 -11.06 27.58
C SER A 53 8.92 -12.30 26.70
N ARG A 54 7.94 -13.22 26.67
CA ARG A 54 8.00 -14.41 25.79
C ARG A 54 7.99 -14.06 24.30
N LEU A 55 7.28 -13.01 23.92
CA LEU A 55 7.27 -12.55 22.54
C LEU A 55 8.65 -12.00 22.14
N ALA A 56 9.28 -11.22 23.03
CA ALA A 56 10.64 -10.72 22.85
C ALA A 56 11.73 -11.81 22.94
N ASP A 57 11.50 -12.93 23.65
CA ASP A 57 12.37 -14.12 23.58
C ASP A 57 12.36 -14.75 22.18
N ALA A 58 11.19 -14.76 21.54
CA ALA A 58 11.00 -15.44 20.26
C ALA A 58 11.45 -14.62 19.07
N VAL A 59 11.11 -13.32 19.05
CA VAL A 59 11.52 -12.40 17.99
C VAL A 59 11.74 -10.99 18.54
N LEU A 60 12.69 -10.27 17.93
CA LEU A 60 12.94 -8.86 18.18
C LEU A 60 12.81 -8.09 16.86
N PRO A 61 12.00 -7.00 16.80
CA PRO A 61 11.87 -6.20 15.59
C PRO A 61 13.20 -5.56 15.17
N PRO A 62 13.50 -5.45 13.86
CA PRO A 62 14.68 -4.75 13.37
C PRO A 62 14.55 -3.26 13.63
N THR A 63 15.36 -2.74 14.54
CA THR A 63 15.28 -1.36 15.03
C THR A 63 15.66 -0.33 13.98
N GLU A 64 16.48 -0.70 12.99
CA GLU A 64 16.89 0.18 11.89
C GLU A 64 15.75 0.50 10.93
N ARG A 65 14.67 -0.30 10.95
CA ARG A 65 13.55 -0.21 10.01
C ARG A 65 12.31 0.38 10.64
N LEU A 66 12.32 0.69 11.93
CA LEU A 66 11.15 1.23 12.61
C LEU A 66 10.78 2.62 12.04
N PRO A 67 9.48 2.93 11.92
CA PRO A 67 9.05 4.24 11.46
C PRO A 67 9.19 5.27 12.58
N TYR A 68 10.38 5.85 12.72
CA TYR A 68 10.63 6.88 13.72
C TYR A 68 9.93 8.19 13.39
N ASN A 69 9.60 8.96 14.44
CA ASN A 69 9.15 10.33 14.29
C ASN A 69 10.35 11.25 14.01
N GLU A 70 10.62 11.49 12.73
CA GLU A 70 11.77 12.29 12.26
C GLU A 70 11.79 13.71 12.88
N ALA A 71 10.62 14.36 13.01
CA ALA A 71 10.54 15.71 13.58
C ALA A 71 10.93 15.72 15.07
N LEU A 72 10.51 14.70 15.82
CA LEU A 72 10.89 14.54 17.22
C LEU A 72 12.38 14.20 17.36
N LEU A 73 12.93 13.34 16.50
CA LEU A 73 14.35 12.98 16.52
C LEU A 73 15.25 14.20 16.30
N VAL A 74 14.92 15.06 15.34
CA VAL A 74 15.66 16.30 15.09
C VAL A 74 15.65 17.20 16.32
N TRP A 75 14.50 17.33 16.99
CA TRP A 75 14.38 18.13 18.20
C TRP A 75 15.16 17.54 19.38
N LEU A 76 15.12 16.22 19.57
CA LEU A 76 15.87 15.52 20.63
C LEU A 76 17.39 15.67 20.43
N ASP A 77 17.88 15.56 19.20
CA ASP A 77 19.30 15.78 18.88
C ASP A 77 19.74 17.22 19.22
N GLN A 78 18.91 18.22 18.91
CA GLN A 78 19.16 19.60 19.31
C GLN A 78 19.22 19.77 20.83
N ARG A 79 18.29 19.16 21.57
CA ARG A 79 18.26 19.21 23.04
C ARG A 79 19.49 18.52 23.67
N ARG A 80 19.90 17.36 23.13
CA ARG A 80 21.11 16.66 23.57
C ARG A 80 22.36 17.53 23.37
N ARG A 81 22.49 18.20 22.22
CA ARG A 81 23.60 19.14 21.95
C ARG A 81 23.59 20.35 22.88
N ALA A 82 22.42 20.76 23.36
CA ALA A 82 22.27 21.79 24.38
C ALA A 82 22.55 21.28 25.82
N GLY A 83 22.99 20.03 25.98
CA GLY A 83 23.34 19.44 27.27
C GLY A 83 22.18 18.77 28.02
N ALA A 84 21.05 18.53 27.37
CA ALA A 84 19.94 17.79 27.98
C ALA A 84 20.29 16.30 28.13
N ARG A 85 19.92 15.72 29.28
CA ARG A 85 19.98 14.27 29.53
C ARG A 85 18.72 13.63 28.96
N LEU A 86 18.88 12.64 28.09
CA LEU A 86 17.74 11.98 27.44
C LEU A 86 17.51 10.58 28.03
N VAL A 87 16.25 10.31 28.39
CA VAL A 87 15.84 9.04 29.00
C VAL A 87 14.75 8.41 28.14
N LEU A 88 14.93 7.15 27.73
CA LEU A 88 13.87 6.38 27.07
C LEU A 88 13.08 5.61 28.11
N ALA A 89 11.78 5.86 28.27
CA ALA A 89 10.95 5.19 29.27
C ALA A 89 9.65 4.64 28.67
N THR A 90 9.55 3.31 28.54
CA THR A 90 8.45 2.65 27.83
C THR A 90 7.84 1.48 28.59
N ALA A 91 6.57 1.18 28.29
CA ALA A 91 5.93 -0.05 28.72
C ALA A 91 6.30 -1.27 27.84
N SER A 92 7.05 -1.08 26.75
CA SER A 92 7.60 -2.17 25.94
C SER A 92 8.71 -2.95 26.68
N ASP A 93 9.03 -4.16 26.23
CA ASP A 93 10.08 -4.99 26.83
C ASP A 93 11.43 -4.26 26.79
N HIS A 94 12.17 -4.29 27.92
CA HIS A 94 13.43 -3.57 28.06
C HIS A 94 14.45 -3.90 26.97
N ARG A 95 14.48 -5.14 26.44
CA ARG A 95 15.41 -5.51 25.36
C ARG A 95 15.11 -4.77 24.06
N ILE A 96 13.83 -4.54 23.76
CA ILE A 96 13.42 -3.76 22.58
C ILE A 96 13.84 -2.29 22.78
N ALA A 97 13.54 -1.72 23.95
CA ALA A 97 13.90 -0.35 24.28
C ALA A 97 15.42 -0.13 24.21
N GLN A 98 16.21 -1.08 24.74
CA GLN A 98 17.66 -1.01 24.72
C GLN A 98 18.21 -1.03 23.29
N ARG A 99 17.71 -1.93 22.42
CA ARG A 99 18.15 -1.96 21.00
C ARG A 99 17.80 -0.67 20.25
N VAL A 100 16.66 -0.05 20.55
CA VAL A 100 16.31 1.25 19.98
C VAL A 100 17.30 2.33 20.45
N ALA A 101 17.62 2.34 21.74
CA ALA A 101 18.60 3.27 22.30
C ALA A 101 20.01 3.06 21.70
N ASP A 102 20.46 1.82 21.57
CA ASP A 102 21.75 1.46 20.97
C ASP A 102 21.83 1.86 19.49
N HIS A 103 20.70 1.76 18.78
CA HIS A 103 20.59 2.17 17.38
C HIS A 103 20.69 3.69 17.22
N LEU A 104 19.92 4.44 18.01
CA LEU A 104 19.85 5.90 17.90
C LEU A 104 21.04 6.61 18.55
N ARG A 105 21.63 6.02 19.60
CA ARG A 105 22.79 6.56 20.36
C ARG A 105 22.59 7.96 20.94
N ILE A 106 21.33 8.32 21.20
CA ILE A 106 20.95 9.62 21.79
C ILE A 106 20.43 9.52 23.23
N PHE A 107 20.24 8.31 23.78
CA PHE A 107 19.69 8.14 25.13
C PHE A 107 20.79 7.76 26.13
N ASP A 108 20.72 8.33 27.32
CA ASP A 108 21.68 8.09 28.41
C ASP A 108 21.18 7.02 29.38
N THR A 109 19.85 6.92 29.55
CA THR A 109 19.20 5.93 30.41
C THR A 109 18.03 5.28 29.68
N VAL A 110 17.84 3.97 29.85
CA VAL A 110 16.71 3.21 29.28
C VAL A 110 15.93 2.50 30.37
N LEU A 111 14.63 2.77 30.43
CA LEU A 111 13.66 2.14 31.31
C LEU A 111 12.62 1.40 30.47
N GLY A 112 12.46 0.11 30.71
CA GLY A 112 11.49 -0.73 30.01
C GLY A 112 10.83 -1.73 30.93
N SER A 113 9.79 -2.39 30.45
CA SER A 113 9.14 -3.49 31.16
C SER A 113 10.08 -4.68 31.29
N GLN A 114 10.12 -5.26 32.49
CA GLN A 114 10.85 -6.49 32.81
C GLN A 114 9.85 -7.66 32.94
N PRO A 115 10.30 -8.93 32.95
CA PRO A 115 9.41 -10.11 32.94
C PRO A 115 8.30 -10.10 34.01
N HIS A 116 8.56 -9.51 35.17
CA HIS A 116 7.62 -9.42 36.30
C HIS A 116 7.03 -8.03 36.52
N VAL A 117 7.55 -6.99 35.85
CA VAL A 117 7.17 -5.60 36.08
C VAL A 117 6.81 -4.92 34.75
N ASN A 118 5.52 -4.69 34.54
CA ASN A 118 5.04 -3.88 33.42
C ASN A 118 5.13 -2.38 33.77
N LEU A 119 6.04 -1.66 33.10
CA LEU A 119 6.34 -0.23 33.32
C LEU A 119 5.34 0.67 32.58
N SER A 120 4.06 0.56 32.92
CA SER A 120 2.99 1.36 32.30
C SER A 120 2.36 2.35 33.29
N ALA A 121 2.00 3.54 32.80
CA ALA A 121 1.19 4.54 33.51
C ALA A 121 1.74 4.83 34.93
N ARG A 122 1.00 4.47 35.99
CA ARG A 122 1.37 4.75 37.39
C ARG A 122 2.75 4.21 37.79
N ARG A 123 3.10 2.99 37.36
CA ARG A 123 4.42 2.41 37.67
C ARG A 123 5.55 3.14 36.95
N LYS A 124 5.28 3.66 35.74
CA LYS A 124 6.22 4.51 34.99
C LYS A 124 6.43 5.83 35.74
N ARG A 125 5.35 6.48 36.22
CA ARG A 125 5.41 7.66 37.09
C ARG A 125 6.25 7.39 38.34
N GLU A 126 5.93 6.34 39.10
CA GLU A 126 6.63 6.00 40.35
C GLU A 126 8.13 5.76 40.12
N ALA A 127 8.50 5.06 39.04
CA ALA A 127 9.91 4.83 38.69
C ALA A 127 10.64 6.14 38.33
N LEU A 128 10.00 7.03 37.56
CA LEU A 128 10.59 8.31 37.16
C LEU A 128 10.72 9.28 38.34
N VAL A 129 9.69 9.38 39.18
CA VAL A 129 9.72 10.17 40.41
C VAL A 129 10.78 9.62 41.38
N GLY A 130 10.92 8.30 41.49
CA GLY A 130 11.97 7.69 42.32
C GLY A 130 13.40 8.02 41.87
N LEU A 131 13.61 8.27 40.57
CA LEU A 131 14.95 8.58 40.01
C LEU A 131 15.26 10.07 39.93
N TYR A 132 14.26 10.91 39.66
CA TYR A 132 14.45 12.33 39.33
C TYR A 132 13.68 13.28 40.26
N GLY A 133 12.84 12.77 41.16
CA GLY A 133 11.95 13.56 41.99
C GLY A 133 10.68 14.03 41.26
N GLU A 134 9.71 14.54 42.02
CA GLU A 134 8.53 15.19 41.43
C GLU A 134 8.93 16.52 40.78
N ARG A 135 8.42 16.77 39.57
CA ARG A 135 8.78 17.91 38.72
C ARG A 135 10.28 18.04 38.39
N GLY A 136 11.02 16.94 38.47
CA GLY A 136 12.45 16.88 38.13
C GLY A 136 12.76 16.50 36.68
N PHE A 137 11.74 16.32 35.83
CA PHE A 137 11.91 15.89 34.44
C PHE A 137 10.79 16.40 33.53
N GLU A 138 11.13 16.64 32.25
CA GLU A 138 10.16 16.86 31.18
C GLU A 138 9.70 15.52 30.62
N TYR A 139 8.44 15.41 30.18
CA TYR A 139 7.90 14.14 29.65
C TYR A 139 7.23 14.29 28.30
N ILE A 140 7.68 13.48 27.34
CA ILE A 140 7.13 13.36 25.99
C ILE A 140 6.27 12.10 25.90
N GLY A 141 4.98 12.27 25.57
CA GLY A 141 4.05 11.16 25.39
C GLY A 141 2.93 11.47 24.41
N ASN A 142 2.05 10.49 24.21
CA ASN A 142 0.97 10.55 23.22
C ASN A 142 -0.38 10.02 23.72
N SER A 143 -0.40 9.27 24.83
CA SER A 143 -1.51 8.41 25.19
C SER A 143 -2.22 8.85 26.47
N ALA A 144 -3.43 8.34 26.69
CA ALA A 144 -4.13 8.53 27.96
C ALA A 144 -3.38 7.92 29.17
N ALA A 145 -2.52 6.92 28.94
CA ALA A 145 -1.71 6.33 30.00
C ALA A 145 -0.63 7.29 30.52
N ASP A 146 -0.20 8.24 29.67
CA ASP A 146 0.84 9.23 29.98
C ASP A 146 0.30 10.38 30.82
N LEU A 147 -1.02 10.58 30.90
CA LEU A 147 -1.65 11.57 31.78
C LEU A 147 -1.18 11.41 33.24
N LYS A 148 -0.99 10.17 33.70
CA LYS A 148 -0.51 9.90 35.06
C LYS A 148 0.96 10.26 35.27
N VAL A 149 1.75 10.29 34.20
CA VAL A 149 3.17 10.64 34.24
C VAL A 149 3.34 12.15 34.13
N TRP A 150 2.55 12.79 33.26
CA TRP A 150 2.52 14.24 33.09
C TRP A 150 2.17 15.00 34.37
N ASP A 151 1.31 14.44 35.23
CA ASP A 151 1.01 14.98 36.56
C ASP A 151 2.26 15.22 37.44
N ALA A 152 3.32 14.42 37.24
CA ALA A 152 4.57 14.55 37.98
C ALA A 152 5.70 15.23 37.18
N ALA A 153 5.45 15.62 35.93
CA ALA A 153 6.46 16.23 35.05
C ALA A 153 6.57 17.75 35.29
N SER A 154 7.73 18.34 35.00
CA SER A 154 7.92 19.79 35.01
C SER A 154 7.26 20.46 33.81
N LEU A 155 7.40 19.84 32.62
CA LEU A 155 6.89 20.31 31.34
C LEU A 155 6.36 19.13 30.52
N ILE A 156 5.23 19.36 29.84
CA ILE A 156 4.53 18.35 29.05
C ILE A 156 4.79 18.58 27.56
N HIS A 157 5.40 17.61 26.90
CA HIS A 157 5.51 17.56 25.44
C HIS A 157 4.53 16.52 24.89
N VAL A 158 3.78 16.91 23.86
CA VAL A 158 2.73 16.05 23.30
C VAL A 158 3.08 15.69 21.86
N VAL A 159 3.14 14.40 21.57
CA VAL A 159 3.43 13.89 20.24
C VAL A 159 2.24 13.08 19.77
N ASN A 160 1.75 13.28 18.55
CA ASN A 160 0.71 12.47 17.92
C ASN A 160 -0.44 12.07 18.89
N PRO A 161 -1.08 13.02 19.57
CA PRO A 161 -1.97 12.71 20.69
C PRO A 161 -3.15 11.84 20.28
N GLU A 162 -3.54 10.87 21.12
CA GLU A 162 -4.84 10.22 20.97
C GLU A 162 -5.98 11.25 21.14
N ARG A 163 -7.19 10.88 20.69
CA ARG A 163 -8.34 11.77 20.77
C ARG A 163 -8.59 12.21 22.21
N GLY A 164 -8.62 13.53 22.44
CA GLY A 164 -8.85 14.13 23.76
C GLY A 164 -7.60 14.28 24.64
N VAL A 165 -6.47 13.63 24.31
CA VAL A 165 -5.26 13.64 25.15
C VAL A 165 -4.63 15.03 25.23
N LEU A 166 -4.52 15.75 24.11
CA LEU A 166 -3.99 17.13 24.11
C LEU A 166 -4.84 18.08 24.98
N SER A 167 -6.16 17.91 24.97
CA SER A 167 -7.07 18.72 25.81
C SER A 167 -6.93 18.37 27.29
N ALA A 168 -6.74 17.09 27.62
CA ALA A 168 -6.49 16.66 28.99
C ALA A 168 -5.11 17.11 29.50
N ALA A 169 -4.07 17.02 28.66
CA ALA A 169 -2.73 17.50 28.98
C ALA A 169 -2.72 18.99 29.33
N ARG A 170 -3.42 19.83 28.55
CA ARG A 170 -3.57 21.28 28.82
C ARG A 170 -4.20 21.60 30.18
N LYS A 171 -4.92 20.66 30.80
CA LYS A 171 -5.52 20.83 32.12
C LYS A 171 -4.59 20.41 33.27
N LEU A 172 -3.55 19.62 32.97
CA LEU A 172 -2.66 19.04 33.97
C LEU A 172 -1.45 19.94 34.28
N GLY A 173 -0.93 20.65 33.28
CA GLY A 173 0.25 21.48 33.47
C GLY A 173 0.67 22.24 32.22
N ASP A 174 1.86 22.82 32.28
CA ASP A 174 2.43 23.63 31.20
C ASP A 174 2.78 22.75 29.99
N ILE A 175 2.35 23.22 28.81
CA ILE A 175 2.59 22.53 27.53
C ILE A 175 3.79 23.17 26.86
N GLY A 176 4.80 22.35 26.57
CA GLY A 176 5.91 22.71 25.70
C GLY A 176 5.57 22.45 24.23
N GLU A 177 6.49 21.80 23.52
CA GLU A 177 6.31 21.43 22.12
C GLU A 177 5.18 20.43 21.88
N VAL A 178 4.44 20.65 20.78
CA VAL A 178 3.41 19.75 20.28
C VAL A 178 3.76 19.32 18.85
N PHE A 179 3.97 18.02 18.66
CA PHE A 179 4.27 17.44 17.36
C PHE A 179 3.05 16.65 16.84
N ASP A 180 2.36 17.12 15.81
CA ASP A 180 1.33 16.33 15.12
C ASP A 180 1.54 16.40 13.61
N SER A 181 2.23 15.39 13.08
CA SER A 181 2.53 15.27 11.65
C SER A 181 1.65 14.24 10.94
N ARG A 182 0.64 13.69 11.63
CA ARG A 182 -0.18 12.61 11.09
C ARG A 182 -1.16 13.14 10.04
N PRO A 183 -1.30 12.44 8.89
CA PRO A 183 -2.41 12.71 8.00
C PRO A 183 -3.73 12.33 8.68
N GLY A 184 -4.82 13.00 8.31
CA GLY A 184 -6.16 12.63 8.79
C GLY A 184 -6.46 11.14 8.54
N TYR A 185 -7.08 10.48 9.52
CA TYR A 185 -7.33 9.03 9.50
C TYR A 185 -7.98 8.54 8.20
N LEU A 186 -9.01 9.23 7.71
CA LEU A 186 -9.68 8.88 6.45
C LEU A 186 -8.73 8.94 5.25
N LYS A 187 -7.85 9.95 5.20
CA LYS A 187 -6.84 10.08 4.14
C LYS A 187 -5.84 8.93 4.20
N ALA A 188 -5.43 8.50 5.41
CA ALA A 188 -4.55 7.35 5.60
C ALA A 188 -5.22 6.05 5.12
N VAL A 189 -6.50 5.83 5.46
CA VAL A 189 -7.28 4.67 5.00
C VAL A 189 -7.42 4.68 3.48
N LEU A 190 -7.89 5.78 2.86
CA LEU A 190 -8.05 5.87 1.40
C LEU A 190 -6.73 5.66 0.66
N LYS A 191 -5.61 6.15 1.22
CA LYS A 191 -4.26 5.90 0.69
C LYS A 191 -3.88 4.42 0.80
N ALA A 192 -4.22 3.76 1.91
CA ALA A 192 -3.95 2.33 2.14
C ALA A 192 -4.77 1.43 1.21
N LEU A 193 -6.04 1.77 0.98
CA LEU A 193 -6.92 1.10 0.00
C LEU A 193 -6.49 1.33 -1.46
N ARG A 194 -5.65 2.36 -1.70
CA ARG A 194 -5.21 2.78 -3.04
C ARG A 194 -6.38 3.07 -3.98
N VAL A 195 -7.34 3.87 -3.53
CA VAL A 195 -8.54 4.23 -4.32
C VAL A 195 -8.21 4.77 -5.71
N HIS A 196 -7.10 5.50 -5.85
CA HIS A 196 -6.61 5.96 -7.17
C HIS A 196 -6.34 4.82 -8.18
N GLN A 197 -6.04 3.59 -7.72
CA GLN A 197 -5.84 2.41 -8.58
C GLN A 197 -7.16 1.78 -9.03
N TRP A 198 -8.31 2.18 -8.47
CA TRP A 198 -9.62 1.69 -8.90
C TRP A 198 -9.93 2.10 -10.34
N ALA A 199 -9.27 3.13 -10.87
CA ALA A 199 -9.32 3.50 -12.28
C ALA A 199 -8.99 2.33 -13.23
N LYS A 200 -8.16 1.37 -12.82
CA LYS A 200 -7.88 0.16 -13.62
C LYS A 200 -9.10 -0.75 -13.78
N ASN A 201 -10.02 -0.70 -12.83
CA ASN A 201 -11.25 -1.48 -12.87
C ASN A 201 -12.29 -0.85 -13.81
N LEU A 202 -12.04 0.33 -14.39
CA LEU A 202 -12.83 0.83 -15.52
C LEU A 202 -12.80 -0.13 -16.71
N LEU A 203 -11.79 -1.00 -16.81
CA LEU A 203 -11.73 -2.08 -17.79
C LEU A 203 -12.93 -3.05 -17.70
N LEU A 204 -13.64 -3.13 -16.57
CA LEU A 204 -14.85 -3.94 -16.44
C LEU A 204 -15.97 -3.44 -17.37
N PHE A 205 -15.94 -2.17 -17.79
CA PHE A 205 -16.95 -1.61 -18.69
C PHE A 205 -16.61 -1.80 -20.18
N VAL A 206 -15.42 -2.31 -20.51
CA VAL A 206 -15.01 -2.56 -21.92
C VAL A 206 -16.02 -3.45 -22.67
N PRO A 207 -16.51 -4.58 -22.12
CA PRO A 207 -17.51 -5.39 -22.81
C PRO A 207 -18.84 -4.66 -23.03
N LEU A 208 -19.25 -3.81 -22.06
CA LEU A 208 -20.47 -3.02 -22.18
C LEU A 208 -20.36 -1.99 -23.31
N LEU A 209 -19.23 -1.29 -23.39
CA LEU A 209 -18.90 -0.37 -24.48
C LEU A 209 -18.89 -1.10 -25.82
N ALA A 210 -18.24 -2.27 -25.91
CA ALA A 210 -18.16 -3.06 -27.14
C ALA A 210 -19.52 -3.59 -27.61
N SER A 211 -20.46 -3.84 -26.68
CA SER A 211 -21.81 -4.30 -27.01
C SER A 211 -22.80 -3.19 -27.39
N HIS A 212 -22.41 -1.92 -27.28
CA HIS A 212 -23.27 -0.74 -27.49
C HIS A 212 -24.51 -0.64 -26.57
N ARG A 213 -24.51 -1.34 -25.42
CA ARG A 213 -25.65 -1.41 -24.48
C ARG A 213 -25.49 -0.52 -23.25
N LEU A 214 -24.73 0.57 -23.35
CA LEU A 214 -24.42 1.46 -22.22
C LEU A 214 -25.66 2.09 -21.57
N PHE A 215 -26.73 2.26 -22.35
CA PHE A 215 -27.98 2.86 -21.90
C PHE A 215 -28.93 1.85 -21.24
N GLU A 216 -28.58 0.56 -21.19
CA GLU A 216 -29.35 -0.45 -20.47
C GLU A 216 -29.07 -0.34 -18.96
N MET A 217 -30.02 0.23 -18.21
CA MET A 217 -29.91 0.48 -16.77
C MET A 217 -29.51 -0.77 -15.97
N ALA A 218 -30.08 -1.93 -16.31
CA ALA A 218 -29.81 -3.20 -15.62
C ALA A 218 -28.34 -3.64 -15.77
N LEU A 219 -27.77 -3.52 -16.98
CA LEU A 219 -26.38 -3.88 -17.23
C LEU A 219 -25.42 -2.90 -16.57
N THR A 220 -25.72 -1.60 -16.66
CA THR A 220 -24.90 -0.55 -16.04
C THR A 220 -24.87 -0.70 -14.52
N MET A 221 -26.00 -1.06 -13.88
CA MET A 221 -26.05 -1.33 -12.44
C MET A 221 -25.23 -2.58 -12.05
N ARG A 222 -25.33 -3.67 -12.81
CA ARG A 222 -24.48 -4.86 -12.62
C ARG A 222 -22.99 -4.55 -12.82
N GLY A 223 -22.66 -3.75 -13.82
CA GLY A 223 -21.30 -3.25 -14.05
C GLY A 223 -20.77 -2.41 -12.89
N ALA A 224 -21.60 -1.52 -12.33
CA ALA A 224 -21.24 -0.70 -11.17
C ALA A 224 -21.03 -1.54 -9.89
N LEU A 225 -21.89 -2.53 -9.64
CA LEU A 225 -21.72 -3.48 -8.53
C LEU A 225 -20.47 -4.34 -8.72
N GLY A 226 -20.22 -4.82 -9.94
CA GLY A 226 -19.00 -5.54 -10.31
C GLY A 226 -17.75 -4.70 -10.10
N PHE A 227 -17.77 -3.43 -10.52
CA PHE A 227 -16.71 -2.46 -10.27
C PHE A 227 -16.42 -2.27 -8.78
N LEU A 228 -17.46 -2.11 -7.96
CA LEU A 228 -17.31 -1.96 -6.51
C LEU A 228 -16.72 -3.23 -5.89
N ALA A 229 -17.30 -4.41 -6.17
CA ALA A 229 -16.83 -5.69 -5.63
C ALA A 229 -15.37 -5.97 -6.02
N PHE A 230 -15.02 -5.76 -7.31
CA PHE A 230 -13.66 -5.95 -7.80
C PHE A 230 -12.68 -4.95 -7.17
N SER A 231 -13.11 -3.71 -6.93
CA SER A 231 -12.29 -2.68 -6.28
C SER A 231 -12.03 -2.98 -4.80
N LEU A 232 -13.03 -3.47 -4.07
CA LEU A 232 -12.87 -3.91 -2.68
C LEU A 232 -11.94 -5.13 -2.59
N CYS A 233 -12.11 -6.12 -3.49
CA CYS A 233 -11.22 -7.27 -3.60
C CYS A 233 -9.77 -6.85 -3.90
N ALA A 234 -9.56 -5.97 -4.88
CA ALA A 234 -8.23 -5.44 -5.20
C ALA A 234 -7.61 -4.69 -4.01
N SER A 235 -8.41 -3.90 -3.27
CA SER A 235 -7.95 -3.18 -2.07
C SER A 235 -7.54 -4.13 -0.94
N SER A 236 -8.28 -5.23 -0.75
CA SER A 236 -7.91 -6.30 0.18
C SER A 236 -6.55 -6.90 -0.17
N VAL A 237 -6.32 -7.22 -1.44
CA VAL A 237 -5.03 -7.74 -1.91
C VAL A 237 -3.90 -6.71 -1.74
N TYR A 238 -4.17 -5.42 -1.96
CA TYR A 238 -3.16 -4.37 -1.71
C TYR A 238 -2.79 -4.28 -0.22
N LEU A 239 -3.76 -4.34 0.70
CA LEU A 239 -3.47 -4.36 2.13
C LEU A 239 -2.70 -5.61 2.54
N LEU A 240 -3.08 -6.79 2.03
CA LEU A 240 -2.35 -8.03 2.27
C LEU A 240 -0.90 -7.93 1.81
N ASN A 241 -0.67 -7.41 0.61
CA ASN A 241 0.68 -7.20 0.10
C ASN A 241 1.48 -6.20 0.94
N ASP A 242 0.86 -5.11 1.41
CA ASP A 242 1.54 -4.11 2.23
C ASP A 242 1.89 -4.65 3.63
N LEU A 243 1.11 -5.59 4.15
CA LEU A 243 1.44 -6.34 5.37
C LEU A 243 2.58 -7.34 5.13
N LEU A 244 2.52 -8.11 4.05
CA LEU A 244 3.56 -9.10 3.70
C LEU A 244 4.89 -8.45 3.33
N ASP A 245 4.89 -7.29 2.69
CA ASP A 245 6.10 -6.58 2.26
C ASP A 245 6.49 -5.46 3.26
N LEU A 246 5.87 -5.38 4.45
CA LEU A 246 6.01 -4.26 5.41
C LEU A 246 7.48 -3.86 5.70
N GLN A 247 8.34 -4.85 5.98
CA GLN A 247 9.75 -4.60 6.30
C GLN A 247 10.57 -4.15 5.09
N ASP A 248 10.23 -4.63 3.90
CA ASP A 248 10.89 -4.26 2.65
C ASP A 248 10.41 -2.86 2.19
N ASP A 249 9.13 -2.56 2.40
CA ASP A 249 8.52 -1.27 2.11
C ASP A 249 9.15 -0.15 2.94
N ARG A 250 9.49 -0.40 4.21
CA ARG A 250 10.18 0.55 5.09
C ARG A 250 11.55 0.98 4.60
N GLN A 251 12.27 0.09 3.92
CA GLN A 251 13.59 0.38 3.34
C GLN A 251 13.50 1.05 1.97
N HIS A 252 12.33 0.99 1.32
CA HIS A 252 12.17 1.47 -0.03
C HIS A 252 11.92 2.99 -0.07
N ARG A 253 12.65 3.70 -0.95
CA ARG A 253 12.63 5.18 -1.07
C ARG A 253 11.22 5.80 -1.08
N THR A 254 10.31 5.28 -1.90
CA THR A 254 8.93 5.78 -2.01
C THR A 254 7.90 4.97 -1.22
N LYS A 255 8.03 3.64 -1.13
CA LYS A 255 7.07 2.78 -0.43
C LYS A 255 7.14 2.93 1.10
N ARG A 256 8.22 3.49 1.66
CA ARG A 256 8.30 3.83 3.10
C ARG A 256 7.20 4.77 3.56
N PHE A 257 6.60 5.53 2.63
CA PHE A 257 5.47 6.44 2.90
C PHE A 257 4.09 5.78 2.75
N ARG A 258 4.02 4.46 2.53
CA ARG A 258 2.76 3.71 2.58
C ARG A 258 2.21 3.74 4.02
N PRO A 259 0.89 3.84 4.22
CA PRO A 259 0.36 4.12 5.54
C PRO A 259 0.76 3.14 6.65
N LEU A 260 0.79 1.84 6.33
CA LEU A 260 1.23 0.78 7.26
C LEU A 260 2.74 0.82 7.51
N ALA A 261 3.55 0.98 6.46
CA ALA A 261 5.02 1.07 6.57
C ALA A 261 5.46 2.28 7.39
N ALA A 262 4.83 3.44 7.18
CA ALA A 262 5.09 4.70 7.86
C ALA A 262 4.51 4.80 9.28
N GLY A 263 3.71 3.82 9.72
CA GLY A 263 3.02 3.87 11.02
C GLY A 263 1.84 4.86 11.09
N THR A 264 1.53 5.57 10.02
CA THR A 264 0.37 6.51 9.98
C THR A 264 -0.99 5.80 10.06
N LEU A 265 -1.05 4.52 9.68
CA LEU A 265 -2.19 3.64 9.91
C LEU A 265 -1.71 2.44 10.74
N PRO A 266 -2.31 2.14 11.90
CA PRO A 266 -1.85 1.03 12.73
C PRO A 266 -2.03 -0.31 12.01
N ILE A 267 -1.08 -1.23 12.21
CA ILE A 267 -1.07 -2.57 11.58
C ILE A 267 -2.38 -3.33 11.85
N VAL A 268 -2.94 -3.21 13.06
CA VAL A 268 -4.22 -3.84 13.43
C VAL A 268 -5.36 -3.44 12.48
N HIS A 269 -5.40 -2.18 12.05
CA HIS A 269 -6.42 -1.72 11.11
C HIS A 269 -6.23 -2.38 9.73
N GLY A 270 -4.99 -2.56 9.28
CA GLY A 270 -4.70 -3.35 8.07
C GLY A 270 -5.18 -4.80 8.18
N LEU A 271 -4.92 -5.44 9.32
CA LEU A 271 -5.33 -6.83 9.61
C LEU A 271 -6.85 -7.02 9.67
N VAL A 272 -7.61 -6.00 10.10
CA VAL A 272 -9.08 -6.04 10.14
C VAL A 272 -9.70 -5.65 8.80
N LEU A 273 -9.20 -4.58 8.17
CA LEU A 273 -9.73 -4.09 6.90
C LEU A 273 -9.53 -5.09 5.77
N MET A 274 -8.38 -5.79 5.73
CA MET A 274 -8.09 -6.76 4.67
C MET A 274 -9.18 -7.85 4.54
N PRO A 275 -9.51 -8.64 5.57
CA PRO A 275 -10.59 -9.62 5.49
C PRO A 275 -11.97 -8.98 5.37
N ALA A 276 -12.23 -7.84 6.02
CA ALA A 276 -13.53 -7.16 5.92
C ALA A 276 -13.86 -6.73 4.48
N LEU A 277 -12.89 -6.19 3.74
CA LEU A 277 -13.06 -5.80 2.34
C LEU A 277 -13.26 -7.00 1.42
N LEU A 278 -12.55 -8.11 1.70
CA LEU A 278 -12.72 -9.35 0.93
C LEU A 278 -14.12 -9.93 1.17
N ALA A 279 -14.56 -9.99 2.43
CA ALA A 279 -15.90 -10.45 2.79
C ALA A 279 -16.98 -9.58 2.14
N ALA A 280 -16.82 -8.25 2.17
CA ALA A 280 -17.74 -7.33 1.49
C ALA A 280 -17.77 -7.54 -0.03
N ALA A 281 -16.61 -7.73 -0.67
CA ALA A 281 -16.52 -8.02 -2.10
C ALA A 281 -17.25 -9.34 -2.47
N LEU A 282 -17.03 -10.39 -1.67
CA LEU A 282 -17.66 -11.69 -1.86
C LEU A 282 -19.18 -11.62 -1.61
N LEU A 283 -19.62 -10.87 -0.60
CA LEU A 283 -21.03 -10.69 -0.28
C LEU A 283 -21.76 -9.97 -1.42
N ILE A 284 -21.17 -8.89 -1.96
CA ILE A 284 -21.73 -8.19 -3.13
C ILE A 284 -21.80 -9.14 -4.33
N ALA A 285 -20.73 -9.88 -4.59
CA ALA A 285 -20.67 -10.82 -5.71
C ALA A 285 -21.70 -11.96 -5.59
N LEU A 286 -21.89 -12.50 -4.39
CA LEU A 286 -22.80 -13.64 -4.16
C LEU A 286 -24.27 -13.22 -4.19
N LEU A 287 -24.61 -12.04 -3.67
CA LEU A 287 -26.00 -11.59 -3.55
C LEU A 287 -26.54 -10.96 -4.84
N TRP A 288 -25.69 -10.26 -5.61
CA TRP A 288 -26.16 -9.37 -6.66
C TRP A 288 -25.58 -9.66 -8.06
N LEU A 289 -24.61 -10.56 -8.18
CA LEU A 289 -23.94 -10.86 -9.44
C LEU A 289 -24.03 -12.35 -9.80
N PRO A 290 -23.88 -12.71 -11.09
CA PRO A 290 -23.87 -14.11 -11.52
C PRO A 290 -22.71 -14.90 -10.90
N LEU A 291 -22.89 -16.21 -10.70
CA LEU A 291 -21.84 -17.10 -10.18
C LEU A 291 -20.56 -17.09 -11.05
N SER A 292 -20.69 -16.85 -12.35
CA SER A 292 -19.54 -16.69 -13.24
C SER A 292 -18.63 -15.53 -12.80
N PHE A 293 -19.19 -14.41 -12.33
CA PHE A 293 -18.41 -13.30 -11.80
C PHE A 293 -17.63 -13.70 -10.55
N LEU A 294 -18.27 -14.46 -9.64
CA LEU A 294 -17.62 -14.94 -8.43
C LEU A 294 -16.42 -15.85 -8.74
N ALA A 295 -16.56 -16.76 -9.72
CA ALA A 295 -15.47 -17.60 -10.18
C ALA A 295 -14.30 -16.77 -10.74
N VAL A 296 -14.59 -15.72 -11.53
CA VAL A 296 -13.56 -14.82 -12.05
C VAL A 296 -12.89 -14.01 -10.95
N LEU A 297 -13.66 -13.51 -9.97
CA LEU A 297 -13.15 -12.77 -8.83
C LEU A 297 -12.22 -13.63 -7.97
N ALA A 298 -12.58 -14.90 -7.75
CA ALA A 298 -11.75 -15.88 -7.05
C ALA A 298 -10.47 -16.17 -7.85
N GLY A 299 -10.57 -16.41 -9.16
CA GLY A 299 -9.42 -16.60 -10.05
C GLY A 299 -8.48 -15.39 -10.06
N TYR A 300 -9.02 -14.17 -10.10
CA TYR A 300 -8.26 -12.93 -9.96
C TYR A 300 -7.50 -12.85 -8.63
N TYR A 301 -8.18 -13.16 -7.52
CA TYR A 301 -7.58 -13.14 -6.19
C TYR A 301 -6.41 -14.15 -6.10
N LEU A 302 -6.64 -15.39 -6.53
CA LEU A 302 -5.62 -16.45 -6.56
C LEU A 302 -4.44 -16.09 -7.46
N LEU A 303 -4.69 -15.57 -8.67
CA LEU A 303 -3.63 -15.16 -9.59
C LEU A 303 -2.81 -14.01 -9.01
N THR A 304 -3.44 -13.06 -8.32
CA THR A 304 -2.74 -11.93 -7.68
C THR A 304 -1.90 -12.40 -6.49
N LEU A 305 -2.40 -13.37 -5.70
CA LEU A 305 -1.62 -14.01 -4.64
C LEU A 305 -0.40 -14.77 -5.22
N ALA A 306 -0.62 -15.61 -6.22
CA ALA A 306 0.46 -16.35 -6.89
C ALA A 306 1.52 -15.39 -7.45
N TYR A 307 1.08 -14.28 -8.05
CA TYR A 307 1.94 -13.21 -8.51
C TYR A 307 2.80 -12.62 -7.40
N SER A 308 2.18 -12.22 -6.29
CA SER A 308 2.88 -11.64 -5.15
C SER A 308 3.89 -12.58 -4.48
N LEU A 309 3.56 -13.87 -4.40
CA LEU A 309 4.37 -14.88 -3.70
C LEU A 309 5.54 -15.38 -4.55
N ARG A 310 5.31 -15.70 -5.82
CA ARG A 310 6.28 -16.42 -6.68
C ARG A 310 6.42 -15.82 -8.08
N LEU A 311 5.32 -15.59 -8.80
CA LEU A 311 5.42 -15.32 -10.25
C LEU A 311 6.14 -14.02 -10.57
N LYS A 312 6.07 -13.00 -9.69
CA LYS A 312 6.82 -11.74 -9.85
C LYS A 312 8.34 -11.92 -9.90
N ARG A 313 8.87 -13.08 -9.50
CA ARG A 313 10.30 -13.39 -9.43
C ARG A 313 10.83 -14.11 -10.68
N VAL A 314 9.93 -14.57 -11.57
CA VAL A 314 10.27 -15.32 -12.77
C VAL A 314 10.21 -14.38 -13.97
N VAL A 315 11.31 -14.33 -14.73
CA VAL A 315 11.45 -13.48 -15.92
C VAL A 315 10.38 -13.83 -16.96
N MET A 316 9.82 -12.81 -17.60
CA MET A 316 8.69 -12.82 -18.55
C MET A 316 7.35 -13.25 -17.96
N LEU A 317 7.34 -14.20 -17.03
CA LEU A 317 6.11 -14.66 -16.40
C LEU A 317 5.43 -13.56 -15.59
N ASP A 318 6.20 -12.62 -15.03
CA ASP A 318 5.68 -11.44 -14.39
C ASP A 318 4.90 -10.53 -15.36
N VAL A 319 5.44 -10.26 -16.55
CA VAL A 319 4.82 -9.43 -17.59
C VAL A 319 3.57 -10.11 -18.15
N VAL A 320 3.66 -11.41 -18.46
CA VAL A 320 2.52 -12.20 -18.94
C VAL A 320 1.42 -12.25 -17.87
N THR A 321 1.78 -12.42 -16.60
CA THR A 321 0.80 -12.39 -15.50
C THR A 321 0.16 -11.02 -15.32
N LEU A 322 0.90 -9.92 -15.48
CA LEU A 322 0.33 -8.57 -15.45
C LEU A 322 -0.68 -8.37 -16.60
N ALA A 323 -0.37 -8.83 -17.81
CA ALA A 323 -1.28 -8.80 -18.95
C ALA A 323 -2.56 -9.61 -18.68
N MET A 324 -2.42 -10.81 -18.12
CA MET A 324 -3.56 -11.63 -17.69
C MET A 324 -4.40 -10.94 -16.63
N LEU A 325 -3.79 -10.31 -15.61
CA LEU A 325 -4.54 -9.57 -14.58
C LEU A 325 -5.35 -8.41 -15.15
N TYR A 326 -4.87 -7.74 -16.20
CA TYR A 326 -5.66 -6.72 -16.92
C TYR A 326 -6.77 -7.34 -17.76
N THR A 327 -6.49 -8.45 -18.46
CA THR A 327 -7.48 -9.17 -19.26
C THR A 327 -8.62 -9.72 -18.40
N VAL A 328 -8.31 -10.26 -17.22
CA VAL A 328 -9.28 -10.78 -16.24
C VAL A 328 -10.26 -9.69 -15.79
N ARG A 329 -9.88 -8.41 -15.79
CA ARG A 329 -10.81 -7.31 -15.48
C ARG A 329 -11.88 -7.15 -16.56
N VAL A 330 -11.50 -7.25 -17.82
CA VAL A 330 -12.44 -7.23 -18.95
C VAL A 330 -13.36 -8.45 -18.87
N PHE A 331 -12.81 -9.63 -18.58
CA PHE A 331 -13.59 -10.85 -18.42
C PHE A 331 -14.56 -10.80 -17.23
N ALA A 332 -14.12 -10.23 -16.10
CA ALA A 332 -14.96 -9.96 -14.93
C ALA A 332 -16.14 -9.05 -15.29
N GLY A 333 -15.90 -8.00 -16.08
CA GLY A 333 -16.95 -7.13 -16.59
C GLY A 333 -18.02 -7.89 -17.38
N ALA A 334 -17.58 -8.72 -18.33
CA ALA A 334 -18.46 -9.55 -19.13
C ALA A 334 -19.27 -10.54 -18.28
N ALA A 335 -18.62 -11.19 -17.32
CA ALA A 335 -19.26 -12.12 -16.39
C ALA A 335 -20.31 -11.43 -15.50
N ALA A 336 -20.02 -10.22 -14.98
CA ALA A 336 -20.96 -9.44 -14.17
C ALA A 336 -22.23 -9.08 -14.95
N MET A 337 -22.07 -8.71 -16.21
CA MET A 337 -23.15 -8.25 -17.09
C MET A 337 -23.78 -9.37 -17.91
N SER A 338 -23.32 -10.62 -17.75
CA SER A 338 -23.75 -11.79 -18.54
C SER A 338 -23.62 -11.58 -20.06
N LEU A 339 -22.56 -10.87 -20.47
CA LEU A 339 -22.23 -10.61 -21.86
C LEU A 339 -21.27 -11.69 -22.38
N VAL A 340 -21.48 -12.13 -23.62
CA VAL A 340 -20.56 -13.05 -24.30
C VAL A 340 -19.35 -12.25 -24.79
N THR A 341 -18.14 -12.73 -24.48
CA THR A 341 -16.91 -12.15 -25.02
C THR A 341 -16.52 -12.89 -26.29
N THR A 342 -16.15 -12.13 -27.32
CA THR A 342 -15.64 -12.71 -28.56
C THR A 342 -14.16 -13.05 -28.42
N PHE A 343 -13.72 -14.07 -29.16
CA PHE A 343 -12.31 -14.44 -29.25
C PHE A 343 -11.44 -13.23 -29.63
N TRP A 344 -11.90 -12.42 -30.59
CA TRP A 344 -11.20 -11.23 -31.08
C TRP A 344 -10.93 -10.18 -30.00
N ILE A 345 -11.93 -9.86 -29.16
CA ILE A 345 -11.76 -8.89 -28.06
C ILE A 345 -10.76 -9.41 -27.04
N LEU A 346 -10.80 -10.71 -26.71
CA LEU A 346 -9.86 -11.32 -25.77
C LEU A 346 -8.43 -11.33 -26.32
N ALA A 347 -8.24 -11.72 -27.58
CA ALA A 347 -6.94 -11.69 -28.25
C ALA A 347 -6.38 -10.26 -28.28
N PHE A 348 -7.22 -9.27 -28.64
CA PHE A 348 -6.85 -7.86 -28.60
C PHE A 348 -6.38 -7.43 -27.21
N CYS A 349 -7.18 -7.73 -26.17
CA CYS A 349 -6.86 -7.40 -24.77
C CYS A 349 -5.53 -8.01 -24.31
N ILE A 350 -5.27 -9.27 -24.65
CA ILE A 350 -4.01 -9.93 -24.26
C ILE A 350 -2.81 -9.17 -24.86
N PHE A 351 -2.82 -8.88 -26.15
CA PHE A 351 -1.68 -8.22 -26.80
C PHE A 351 -1.50 -6.76 -26.39
N ILE A 352 -2.59 -5.98 -26.25
CA ILE A 352 -2.48 -4.59 -25.81
C ILE A 352 -2.00 -4.52 -24.35
N PHE A 353 -2.55 -5.36 -23.46
CA PHE A 353 -2.11 -5.36 -22.06
C PHE A 353 -0.71 -5.94 -21.88
N LEU A 354 -0.27 -6.86 -22.75
CA LEU A 354 1.10 -7.33 -22.79
C LEU A 354 2.06 -6.20 -23.19
N SER A 355 1.72 -5.42 -24.22
CA SER A 355 2.47 -4.22 -24.61
C SER A 355 2.59 -3.23 -23.45
N LEU A 356 1.49 -2.90 -22.77
CA LEU A 356 1.50 -1.99 -21.61
C LEU A 356 2.25 -2.57 -20.39
N ALA A 357 2.19 -3.88 -20.17
CA ALA A 357 2.97 -4.54 -19.12
C ALA A 357 4.49 -4.45 -19.41
N PHE A 358 4.89 -4.60 -20.68
CA PHE A 358 6.28 -4.38 -21.10
C PHE A 358 6.72 -2.93 -20.91
N VAL A 359 5.87 -1.93 -21.22
CA VAL A 359 6.19 -0.51 -20.94
C VAL A 359 6.55 -0.30 -19.47
N LYS A 360 5.76 -0.89 -18.56
CA LYS A 360 6.01 -0.80 -17.11
C LYS A 360 7.33 -1.45 -16.69
N ARG A 361 7.64 -2.62 -17.23
CA ARG A 361 8.91 -3.31 -16.95
C ARG A 361 10.09 -2.54 -17.54
N TYR A 362 9.93 -2.00 -18.74
CA TYR A 362 10.91 -1.19 -19.44
C TYR A 362 11.31 0.06 -18.64
N THR A 363 10.34 0.82 -18.15
CA THR A 363 10.61 2.05 -17.38
C THR A 363 11.33 1.73 -16.06
N GLU A 364 10.92 0.68 -15.36
CA GLU A 364 11.59 0.24 -14.12
C GLU A 364 13.05 -0.19 -14.35
N LEU A 365 13.37 -0.91 -15.44
CA LEU A 365 14.75 -1.33 -15.75
C LEU A 365 15.61 -0.16 -16.24
N ARG A 366 15.04 0.75 -17.04
CA ARG A 366 15.75 1.94 -17.49
C ARG A 366 16.11 2.85 -16.33
N GLU A 367 15.18 3.05 -15.39
CA GLU A 367 15.47 3.78 -14.16
C GLU A 367 16.58 3.12 -13.32
N ALA A 368 16.60 1.77 -13.26
CA ALA A 368 17.65 1.05 -12.56
C ALA A 368 19.03 1.27 -13.22
N ARG A 369 19.08 1.20 -14.56
CA ARG A 369 20.29 1.47 -15.36
C ARG A 369 20.81 2.90 -15.14
N GLN A 370 19.93 3.90 -15.21
CA GLN A 370 20.29 5.30 -14.96
C GLN A 370 20.86 5.54 -13.56
N LYS A 371 20.42 4.75 -12.57
CA LYS A 371 20.91 4.82 -11.18
C LYS A 371 22.21 4.02 -10.96
N GLY A 372 22.88 3.57 -12.02
CA GLY A 372 24.14 2.81 -11.93
C GLY A 372 24.00 1.41 -11.35
N LYS A 373 22.76 0.90 -11.18
CA LYS A 373 22.54 -0.47 -10.70
C LYS A 373 22.70 -1.43 -11.87
N MET A 374 23.86 -2.05 -12.00
CA MET A 374 24.18 -3.00 -13.08
C MET A 374 23.87 -4.45 -12.70
N ASP A 375 23.70 -4.73 -11.40
CA ASP A 375 23.36 -6.05 -10.91
C ASP A 375 21.90 -6.42 -11.20
N LYS A 376 21.65 -7.73 -11.17
CA LYS A 376 20.32 -8.34 -11.32
C LYS A 376 19.29 -7.61 -10.45
N SER A 377 18.18 -7.21 -11.06
CA SER A 377 17.11 -6.49 -10.37
C SER A 377 16.58 -7.34 -9.21
N ALA A 378 16.69 -6.80 -7.99
CA ALA A 378 16.38 -7.51 -6.76
C ALA A 378 14.96 -8.10 -6.82
N GLY A 379 14.89 -9.43 -6.82
CA GLY A 379 13.64 -10.18 -6.73
C GLY A 379 12.84 -10.35 -8.03
N ARG A 380 13.37 -9.99 -9.22
CA ARG A 380 12.63 -10.16 -10.50
C ARG A 380 13.38 -10.85 -11.63
N GLY A 381 14.69 -11.05 -11.49
CA GLY A 381 15.43 -11.89 -12.43
C GLY A 381 16.03 -11.18 -13.65
N TYR A 382 15.59 -9.95 -13.93
CA TYR A 382 16.02 -9.15 -15.08
C TYR A 382 17.37 -8.46 -14.87
N TYR A 383 18.07 -8.24 -15.98
CA TYR A 383 19.23 -7.36 -16.07
C TYR A 383 18.82 -6.01 -16.67
N PRO A 384 19.44 -4.90 -16.24
CA PRO A 384 19.18 -3.58 -16.82
C PRO A 384 19.47 -3.49 -18.32
N SER A 385 20.26 -4.41 -18.88
CA SER A 385 20.53 -4.57 -20.31
C SER A 385 19.33 -5.11 -21.11
N ASP A 386 18.39 -5.80 -20.46
CA ASP A 386 17.27 -6.47 -21.14
C ASP A 386 16.22 -5.48 -21.67
N PHE A 387 16.31 -4.20 -21.31
CA PHE A 387 15.34 -3.18 -21.68
C PHE A 387 15.17 -3.02 -23.21
N GLU A 388 16.21 -3.21 -24.02
CA GLU A 388 16.12 -3.17 -25.49
C GLU A 388 15.25 -4.31 -26.04
N LEU A 389 15.49 -5.54 -25.56
CA LEU A 389 14.68 -6.70 -25.91
C LEU A 389 13.22 -6.50 -25.51
N LEU A 390 12.97 -5.96 -24.31
CA LEU A 390 11.61 -5.68 -23.84
C LEU A 390 10.92 -4.57 -24.65
N ALA A 391 11.67 -3.58 -25.14
CA ALA A 391 11.13 -2.57 -26.04
C ALA A 391 10.69 -3.18 -27.37
N SER A 392 11.50 -4.07 -27.94
CA SER A 392 11.15 -4.81 -29.15
C SER A 392 9.90 -5.67 -28.94
N LEU A 393 9.89 -6.55 -27.93
CA LEU A 393 8.76 -7.43 -27.62
C LEU A 393 7.48 -6.65 -27.33
N GLY A 394 7.59 -5.55 -26.59
CA GLY A 394 6.47 -4.71 -26.22
C GLY A 394 5.91 -3.88 -27.38
N GLY A 395 6.76 -3.32 -28.24
CA GLY A 395 6.36 -2.66 -29.48
C GLY A 395 5.65 -3.62 -30.43
N SER A 396 6.22 -4.80 -30.66
CA SER A 396 5.63 -5.86 -31.48
C SER A 396 4.27 -6.31 -30.94
N SER A 397 4.16 -6.56 -29.62
CA SER A 397 2.87 -6.91 -28.99
C SER A 397 1.82 -5.82 -29.20
N GLY A 398 2.23 -4.55 -29.14
CA GLY A 398 1.36 -3.41 -29.43
C GLY A 398 0.82 -3.45 -30.86
N TYR A 399 1.69 -3.59 -31.84
CA TYR A 399 1.28 -3.63 -33.25
C TYR A 399 0.46 -4.87 -33.59
N ILE A 400 0.75 -6.02 -32.97
CA ILE A 400 -0.11 -7.22 -33.10
C ILE A 400 -1.52 -6.94 -32.58
N SER A 401 -1.69 -6.16 -31.49
CA SER A 401 -3.03 -5.78 -31.04
C SER A 401 -3.79 -4.97 -32.10
N VAL A 402 -3.12 -4.09 -32.84
CA VAL A 402 -3.73 -3.33 -33.95
C VAL A 402 -4.07 -4.27 -35.11
N LEU A 403 -3.19 -5.22 -35.44
CA LEU A 403 -3.48 -6.23 -36.45
C LEU A 403 -4.73 -7.06 -36.08
N VAL A 404 -4.83 -7.51 -34.83
CA VAL A 404 -6.00 -8.23 -34.32
C VAL A 404 -7.26 -7.37 -34.41
N LEU A 405 -7.16 -6.06 -34.12
CA LEU A 405 -8.27 -5.13 -34.29
C LEU A 405 -8.69 -5.00 -35.77
N ALA A 406 -7.72 -4.92 -36.69
CA ALA A 406 -8.00 -4.88 -38.13
C ALA A 406 -8.69 -6.15 -38.62
N LEU A 407 -8.23 -7.33 -38.16
CA LEU A 407 -8.87 -8.62 -38.45
C LEU A 407 -10.30 -8.68 -37.90
N TYR A 408 -10.51 -8.18 -36.67
CA TYR A 408 -11.85 -8.06 -36.08
C TYR A 408 -12.76 -7.17 -36.93
N ILE A 409 -12.28 -6.00 -37.36
CA ILE A 409 -13.08 -5.08 -38.21
C ILE A 409 -13.43 -5.75 -39.53
N ASN A 410 -12.48 -6.45 -40.15
CA ASN A 410 -12.72 -7.17 -41.39
C ASN A 410 -13.77 -8.28 -41.24
N ASP A 411 -13.70 -9.06 -40.16
CA ASP A 411 -14.69 -10.09 -39.83
C ASP A 411 -16.07 -9.49 -39.49
N ALA A 412 -16.09 -8.43 -38.68
CA ALA A 412 -17.30 -7.72 -38.27
C ALA A 412 -17.99 -6.97 -39.42
N SER A 413 -17.26 -6.61 -40.48
CA SER A 413 -17.82 -5.99 -41.70
C SER A 413 -18.80 -6.91 -42.44
N PHE A 414 -18.78 -8.23 -42.16
CA PHE A 414 -19.76 -9.20 -42.65
C PHE A 414 -20.97 -9.38 -41.72
N GLY A 415 -20.94 -8.79 -40.51
CA GLY A 415 -21.99 -8.91 -39.50
C GLY A 415 -22.97 -7.73 -39.47
N SER A 416 -24.23 -7.99 -39.12
CA SER A 416 -25.33 -7.00 -39.09
C SER A 416 -25.26 -5.97 -37.94
N LEU A 417 -24.13 -5.85 -37.22
CA LEU A 417 -24.02 -5.01 -36.01
C LEU A 417 -23.68 -3.54 -36.31
N TYR A 418 -23.00 -3.28 -37.43
CA TYR A 418 -22.55 -1.94 -37.82
C TYR A 418 -23.14 -1.54 -39.18
N ARG A 419 -23.69 -0.33 -39.27
CA ARG A 419 -24.26 0.20 -40.52
C ARG A 419 -23.18 0.69 -41.49
N ARG A 420 -22.07 1.23 -40.96
CA ARG A 420 -20.97 1.79 -41.73
C ARG A 420 -19.62 1.33 -41.15
N PRO A 421 -19.25 0.04 -41.32
CA PRO A 421 -18.04 -0.52 -40.73
C PRO A 421 -16.74 0.18 -41.17
N GLU A 422 -16.75 0.90 -42.31
CA GLU A 422 -15.62 1.69 -42.81
C GLU A 422 -15.06 2.69 -41.78
N TRP A 423 -15.92 3.32 -40.97
CA TRP A 423 -15.47 4.26 -39.94
C TRP A 423 -14.64 3.60 -38.84
N MET A 424 -14.79 2.28 -38.62
CA MET A 424 -13.99 1.54 -37.63
C MET A 424 -12.51 1.48 -38.04
N TRP A 425 -12.19 1.54 -39.35
CA TRP A 425 -10.81 1.54 -39.81
C TRP A 425 -10.01 2.75 -39.32
N ALA A 426 -10.67 3.87 -38.99
CA ALA A 426 -10.02 5.02 -38.36
C ALA A 426 -9.45 4.70 -36.96
N ALA A 427 -9.95 3.65 -36.29
CA ALA A 427 -9.44 3.21 -35.00
C ALA A 427 -8.01 2.65 -35.08
N CYS A 428 -7.64 2.01 -36.20
CA CYS A 428 -6.32 1.41 -36.41
C CYS A 428 -5.17 2.45 -36.39
N PRO A 429 -5.18 3.52 -37.24
CA PRO A 429 -4.12 4.52 -37.21
C PRO A 429 -4.10 5.33 -35.90
N LEU A 430 -5.25 5.56 -35.26
CA LEU A 430 -5.33 6.19 -33.95
C LEU A 430 -4.61 5.35 -32.87
N LEU A 431 -4.86 4.04 -32.86
CA LEU A 431 -4.24 3.14 -31.89
C LEU A 431 -2.75 2.95 -32.17
N LEU A 432 -2.32 2.87 -33.44
CA LEU A 432 -0.90 2.88 -33.82
C LEU A 432 -0.20 4.14 -33.32
N TYR A 433 -0.76 5.31 -33.58
CA TYR A 433 -0.22 6.58 -33.10
C TYR A 433 -0.07 6.57 -31.58
N TRP A 434 -1.11 6.14 -30.85
CA TRP A 434 -1.09 6.13 -29.39
C TRP A 434 -0.04 5.16 -28.84
N LEU A 435 0.02 3.92 -29.35
CA LEU A 435 1.02 2.93 -28.93
C LEU A 435 2.44 3.42 -29.21
N SER A 436 2.69 3.94 -30.41
CA SER A 436 4.00 4.50 -30.77
C SER A 436 4.39 5.66 -29.86
N ARG A 437 3.44 6.55 -29.52
CA ARG A 437 3.67 7.64 -28.58
C ARG A 437 3.98 7.14 -27.17
N VAL A 438 3.24 6.14 -26.67
CA VAL A 438 3.50 5.54 -25.34
C VAL A 438 4.92 4.97 -25.27
N TRP A 439 5.34 4.22 -26.29
CA TRP A 439 6.70 3.67 -26.36
C TRP A 439 7.78 4.75 -26.50
N LEU A 440 7.52 5.79 -27.28
CA LEU A 440 8.43 6.93 -27.42
C LEU A 440 8.60 7.69 -26.09
N LEU A 441 7.52 7.94 -25.35
CA LEU A 441 7.57 8.58 -24.03
C LEU A 441 8.28 7.71 -22.98
N ALA A 442 8.04 6.39 -23.01
CA ALA A 442 8.75 5.45 -22.15
C ALA A 442 10.26 5.47 -22.45
N HIS A 443 10.63 5.48 -23.73
CA HIS A 443 12.03 5.59 -24.18
C HIS A 443 12.68 6.92 -23.77
N ARG A 444 11.92 8.03 -23.75
CA ARG A 444 12.40 9.34 -23.27
C ARG A 444 12.48 9.45 -21.75
N GLY A 445 11.64 8.72 -21.02
CA GLY A 445 11.68 8.66 -19.55
C GLY A 445 10.66 9.54 -18.87
N GLU A 446 9.67 9.95 -19.66
CA GLU A 446 8.56 10.80 -19.24
C GLU A 446 7.37 9.95 -18.76
N MET A 447 7.49 8.62 -18.79
CA MET A 447 6.48 7.67 -18.34
C MET A 447 6.70 7.29 -16.87
N HIS A 448 6.13 8.08 -15.96
CA HIS A 448 6.24 7.88 -14.51
C HIS A 448 5.07 7.10 -13.89
N ASP A 449 3.92 7.10 -14.56
CA ASP A 449 2.70 6.47 -14.07
C ASP A 449 2.52 5.06 -14.67
N ASP A 450 1.63 4.28 -14.07
CA ASP A 450 1.17 3.03 -14.69
C ASP A 450 0.51 3.33 -16.05
N PRO A 451 0.80 2.61 -17.14
CA PRO A 451 0.38 3.00 -18.49
C PRO A 451 -1.14 3.17 -18.66
N ILE A 452 -1.95 2.43 -17.89
CA ILE A 452 -3.40 2.57 -17.91
C ILE A 452 -3.85 3.87 -17.24
N VAL A 453 -3.21 4.23 -16.12
CA VAL A 453 -3.49 5.49 -15.43
C VAL A 453 -3.01 6.67 -16.27
N PHE A 454 -1.84 6.52 -16.92
CA PHE A 454 -1.34 7.48 -17.90
C PHE A 454 -2.35 7.74 -19.02
N ALA A 455 -2.94 6.67 -19.60
CA ALA A 455 -3.94 6.78 -20.66
C ALA A 455 -5.14 7.67 -20.26
N LEU A 456 -5.54 7.62 -18.99
CA LEU A 456 -6.66 8.39 -18.45
C LEU A 456 -6.29 9.83 -18.07
N ARG A 457 -5.04 10.11 -17.71
CA ARG A 457 -4.59 11.41 -17.22
C ARG A 457 -4.05 12.30 -18.34
N ASP A 458 -3.27 11.72 -19.25
CA ASP A 458 -2.60 12.44 -20.34
C ASP A 458 -3.60 13.03 -21.34
N ARG A 459 -3.40 14.31 -21.68
CA ARG A 459 -4.35 15.07 -22.52
C ARG A 459 -4.45 14.49 -23.93
N THR A 460 -3.31 14.14 -24.54
CA THR A 460 -3.28 13.55 -25.88
C THR A 460 -3.93 12.16 -25.88
N SER A 461 -3.64 11.33 -24.88
CA SER A 461 -4.26 10.00 -24.74
C SER A 461 -5.78 10.08 -24.60
N ARG A 462 -6.30 11.05 -23.83
CA ARG A 462 -7.75 11.29 -23.73
C ARG A 462 -8.37 11.69 -25.08
N TRP A 463 -7.73 12.56 -25.84
CA TRP A 463 -8.22 12.93 -27.18
C TRP A 463 -8.23 11.73 -28.13
N VAL A 464 -7.16 10.92 -28.15
CA VAL A 464 -7.12 9.71 -28.97
C VAL A 464 -8.22 8.72 -28.56
N CYS A 465 -8.45 8.55 -27.25
CA CYS A 465 -9.54 7.72 -26.74
C CYS A 465 -10.92 8.23 -27.19
N VAL A 466 -11.17 9.53 -27.12
CA VAL A 466 -12.42 10.15 -27.61
C VAL A 466 -12.60 9.92 -29.11
N LEU A 467 -11.57 10.16 -29.92
CA LEU A 467 -11.61 9.91 -31.36
C LEU A 467 -11.82 8.43 -31.70
N PHE A 468 -11.21 7.53 -30.92
CA PHE A 468 -11.40 6.09 -31.05
C PHE A 468 -12.86 5.72 -30.78
N LEU A 469 -13.45 6.19 -29.67
CA LEU A 469 -14.87 5.95 -29.36
C LEU A 469 -15.81 6.56 -30.40
N LEU A 470 -15.51 7.75 -30.92
CA LEU A 470 -16.27 8.40 -31.99
C LEU A 470 -16.24 7.58 -33.28
N ALA A 471 -15.10 6.98 -33.66
CA ALA A 471 -15.00 6.11 -34.82
C ALA A 471 -15.93 4.90 -34.73
N PHE A 472 -16.00 4.25 -33.55
CA PHE A 472 -16.93 3.15 -33.31
C PHE A 472 -18.40 3.59 -33.24
N ALA A 473 -18.68 4.77 -32.69
CA ALA A 473 -20.02 5.33 -32.67
C ALA A 473 -20.53 5.64 -34.08
N LEU A 474 -19.71 6.32 -34.90
CA LEU A 474 -20.02 6.63 -36.31
C LEU A 474 -20.17 5.38 -37.18
N ALA A 475 -19.52 4.28 -36.83
CA ALA A 475 -19.72 3.01 -37.52
C ALA A 475 -21.08 2.35 -37.21
N SER A 476 -21.66 2.67 -36.06
CA SER A 476 -22.90 2.06 -35.56
C SER A 476 -24.15 2.77 -36.08
N PHE A 477 -24.08 4.09 -36.29
CA PHE A 477 -25.15 4.92 -36.86
C PHE A 477 -25.07 4.98 -38.38
#